data_AF-A0A069CV71-F1
#
_entry.id   AF-A0A069CV71-F1
#
_cell.length_a   1.000
_cell.length_b   1.000
_cell.length_c   1.000
_cell.angle_alpha   90.00
_cell.angle_beta   90.00
_cell.angle_gamma   90.00
#
_symmetry.space_group_name_H-M   'P 1'
#
loop_
_entity.id
_entity.type
_entity.pdbx_description
1 polymer ?
#
loop_
_entity_poly.entity_id
_entity_poly.type
_entity_poly.pdbx_seq_one_letter_code
_entity_poly.pdbx_strand_id
1 'polypeptide(L)'
;MATEEAKDTLLDNIDKFNNFLKRNGYGRASDGRKRLVEYVGISDQAFSALINGNTHGRAAFNRLNKIFNYVGYSGDNWIIY
;
A
#
# COMPACT_ATOMS: atom_id res chain seq x y z
N MET A 1 -20.35 -4.79 -16.50
CA MET A 1 -20.33 -5.76 -15.38
C MET A 1 -18.90 -6.00 -14.91
N ALA A 2 -17.96 -6.41 -15.78
CA ALA A 2 -16.57 -6.67 -15.38
C ALA A 2 -15.77 -5.49 -14.78
N THR A 3 -16.12 -4.24 -15.08
CA THR A 3 -15.38 -3.04 -14.62
C THR A 3 -15.68 -2.62 -13.19
N GLU A 4 -16.92 -2.80 -12.73
CA GLU A 4 -17.31 -2.45 -11.35
C GLU A 4 -16.79 -3.51 -10.37
N GLU A 5 -16.89 -4.80 -10.71
CA GLU A 5 -16.36 -5.90 -9.87
C GLU A 5 -14.84 -5.81 -9.69
N ALA A 6 -14.11 -5.43 -10.74
CA ALA A 6 -12.67 -5.20 -10.67
C ALA A 6 -12.32 -4.00 -9.77
N LYS A 7 -13.14 -2.95 -9.80
CA LYS A 7 -12.96 -1.76 -8.96
C LYS A 7 -13.25 -2.05 -7.50
N ASP A 8 -14.31 -2.80 -7.20
CA ASP A 8 -14.65 -3.21 -5.83
C ASP A 8 -13.58 -4.11 -5.23
N THR A 9 -13.06 -5.06 -6.02
CA THR A 9 -11.95 -5.92 -5.60
C THR A 9 -10.69 -5.11 -5.26
N LEU A 10 -10.40 -4.09 -6.07
CA LEU A 10 -9.26 -3.19 -5.85
C LEU A 10 -9.42 -2.39 -4.55
N LEU A 11 -10.60 -1.80 -4.33
CA LEU A 11 -10.89 -1.04 -3.11
C LEU A 11 -10.81 -1.92 -1.85
N ASP A 12 -11.35 -3.14 -1.92
CA ASP A 12 -11.27 -4.11 -0.83
C ASP A 12 -9.82 -4.49 -0.50
N ASN A 13 -8.96 -4.68 -1.51
CA ASN A 13 -7.54 -4.95 -1.30
C ASN A 13 -6.81 -3.77 -0.62
N ILE A 14 -7.11 -2.54 -1.03
CA ILE A 14 -6.59 -1.31 -0.39
C ILE A 14 -7.03 -1.24 1.06
N ASP A 15 -8.31 -1.50 1.34
CA ASP A 15 -8.87 -1.42 2.69
C ASP A 15 -8.30 -2.50 3.61
N LYS A 16 -8.17 -3.74 3.12
CA LYS A 16 -7.51 -4.84 3.84
C LYS A 16 -6.08 -4.47 4.23
N PHE A 17 -5.32 -3.90 3.30
CA PHE A 17 -3.95 -3.50 3.59
C PHE A 17 -3.86 -2.32 4.57
N ASN A 18 -4.71 -1.30 4.40
CA ASN A 18 -4.77 -0.17 5.34
C ASN A 18 -5.14 -0.64 6.76
N ASN A 19 -6.07 -1.58 6.88
CA ASN A 19 -6.44 -2.18 8.16
C ASN A 19 -5.31 -3.02 8.74
N PHE A 20 -4.58 -3.78 7.92
CA PHE A 20 -3.38 -4.49 8.32
C PHE A 20 -2.33 -3.53 8.90
N LEU A 21 -2.01 -2.44 8.20
CA LEU A 21 -1.04 -1.44 8.67
C LEU A 21 -1.45 -0.85 10.02
N LYS A 22 -2.72 -0.47 10.18
CA LYS A 22 -3.24 0.07 11.45
C LYS A 22 -3.09 -0.93 12.60
N ARG A 23 -3.44 -2.20 12.39
CA ARG A 23 -3.38 -3.26 13.41
C ARG A 23 -1.96 -3.66 13.80
N ASN A 24 -1.00 -3.47 12.90
CA ASN A 24 0.40 -3.88 13.11
C ASN A 24 1.34 -2.69 13.43
N GLY A 25 0.80 -1.56 13.90
CA GLY A 25 1.63 -0.44 14.35
C GLY A 25 2.27 0.40 13.24
N TYR A 26 1.77 0.27 12.00
CA TYR A 26 2.13 1.10 10.84
C TYR A 26 1.01 2.10 10.47
N GLY A 27 0.11 2.37 11.40
CA GLY A 27 -0.95 3.37 11.24
C GLY A 27 -0.41 4.78 10.98
N ARG A 28 -1.31 5.70 10.61
CA ARG A 28 -0.96 7.10 10.39
C ARG A 28 -0.34 7.69 11.66
N ALA A 29 0.76 8.43 11.49
CA ALA A 29 1.56 9.04 12.57
C ALA A 29 2.26 8.07 13.55
N SER A 30 2.24 6.76 13.31
CA SER A 30 3.02 5.79 14.09
C SER A 30 4.52 5.87 13.81
N ASP A 31 5.35 5.54 14.81
CA ASP A 31 6.80 5.43 14.59
C ASP A 31 7.17 4.27 13.67
N GLY A 32 6.36 3.20 13.65
CA GLY A 32 6.51 2.11 12.68
C GLY A 32 6.38 2.60 11.25
N ARG A 33 5.38 3.46 10.98
CA ARG A 33 5.23 4.11 9.68
C ARG A 33 6.40 5.03 9.34
N LYS A 34 6.89 5.84 10.27
CA LYS A 34 8.07 6.71 10.05
C LYS A 34 9.29 5.90 9.58
N ARG A 35 9.61 4.82 10.28
CA ARG A 35 10.71 3.91 9.91
C ARG A 35 10.48 3.24 8.56
N LEU A 36 9.24 2.85 8.26
CA LEU A 36 8.87 2.25 6.99
C LEU A 36 9.05 3.23 5.82
N VAL A 37 8.57 4.47 5.95
CA VAL A 37 8.71 5.48 4.88
C VAL A 37 10.17 5.86 4.64
N GLU A 38 10.98 5.93 5.71
CA GLU A 38 12.44 6.10 5.64
C GLU A 38 13.12 4.92 4.92
N TYR A 39 12.77 3.68 5.27
CA TYR A 39 13.31 2.48 4.63
C TYR A 39 12.95 2.38 3.13
N VAL A 40 11.76 2.81 2.76
CA VAL A 40 11.30 2.83 1.37
C VAL A 40 11.92 4.02 0.61
N GLY A 41 12.29 5.09 1.32
CA GLY A 41 12.90 6.29 0.75
C GLY A 41 11.88 7.22 0.09
N ILE A 42 10.69 7.37 0.67
CA ILE A 42 9.62 8.25 0.16
C ILE A 42 9.00 9.08 1.28
N SER A 43 8.34 10.19 0.93
CA SER A 43 7.59 10.99 1.90
C SER A 43 6.33 10.27 2.38
N ASP A 44 5.82 10.66 3.56
CA ASP A 44 4.57 10.10 4.10
C ASP A 44 3.37 10.34 3.18
N GLN A 45 3.35 11.50 2.48
CA GLN A 45 2.34 11.80 1.47
C GLN A 45 2.45 10.88 0.26
N ALA A 46 3.66 10.65 -0.26
CA ALA A 46 3.88 9.73 -1.37
C ALA A 46 3.55 8.28 -0.99
N PHE A 47 3.86 7.87 0.24
CA PHE A 47 3.45 6.58 0.78
C PHE A 47 1.92 6.44 0.82
N SER A 48 1.22 7.48 1.29
CA SER A 48 -0.25 7.49 1.32
C SER A 48 -0.85 7.38 -0.09
N ALA A 49 -0.30 8.11 -1.06
CA ALA A 49 -0.73 8.01 -2.45
C ALA A 49 -0.51 6.59 -3.00
N LEU A 50 0.63 5.98 -2.67
CA LEU A 50 1.01 4.64 -3.09
C LEU A 50 0.07 3.55 -2.56
N ILE A 51 -0.12 3.50 -1.24
CA ILE A 51 -0.95 2.44 -0.61
C ILE A 51 -2.44 2.60 -0.92
N ASN A 52 -2.89 3.79 -1.32
CA ASN A 52 -4.27 4.05 -1.70
C ASN A 52 -4.50 3.93 -3.21
N GLY A 53 -3.54 3.39 -3.97
CA GLY A 53 -3.70 3.13 -5.40
C GLY A 53 -3.72 4.37 -6.29
N ASN A 54 -3.32 5.53 -5.76
CA ASN A 54 -3.27 6.80 -6.50
C ASN A 54 -1.97 6.97 -7.33
N THR A 55 -1.17 5.91 -7.44
CA THR A 55 0.08 5.91 -8.22
C THR A 55 0.16 4.65 -9.07
N HIS A 56 0.71 4.78 -10.26
CA HIS A 56 0.77 3.71 -11.26
C HIS A 56 2.18 3.46 -11.79
N GLY A 57 2.36 2.36 -12.51
CA GLY A 57 3.59 2.01 -13.21
C GLY A 57 4.54 1.14 -12.40
N ARG A 58 5.55 0.61 -13.09
CA ARG A 58 6.50 -0.39 -12.58
C ARG A 58 7.22 0.02 -11.29
N ALA A 59 7.59 1.30 -11.17
CA ALA A 59 8.26 1.82 -9.98
C ALA A 59 7.35 1.81 -8.75
N ALA A 60 6.06 2.16 -8.92
CA ALA A 60 5.08 2.13 -7.85
C ALA A 60 4.77 0.68 -7.43
N PHE A 61 4.59 -0.22 -8.40
CA PHE A 61 4.40 -1.65 -8.16
C PHE A 61 5.54 -2.25 -7.32
N ASN A 62 6.80 -2.00 -7.71
CA ASN A 62 7.97 -2.48 -6.99
C ASN A 62 8.06 -1.92 -5.56
N ARG A 63 7.72 -0.64 -5.36
CA ARG A 63 7.69 -0.02 -4.03
C ARG A 63 6.62 -0.65 -3.15
N LEU A 64 5.42 -0.90 -3.67
CA LEU A 64 4.36 -1.55 -2.90
C LEU A 64 4.75 -2.98 -2.51
N ASN A 65 5.38 -3.76 -3.41
CA ASN A 65 5.92 -5.08 -3.06
C ASN A 65 7.01 -5.00 -1.99
N LYS A 66 7.92 -4.02 -2.06
CA LYS A 66 8.93 -3.80 -1.02
C LYS A 66 8.26 -3.50 0.33
N ILE A 67 7.19 -2.72 0.35
CA ILE A 67 6.40 -2.44 1.56
C ILE A 67 5.77 -3.73 2.08
N PHE A 68 5.09 -4.51 1.23
CA PHE A 68 4.46 -5.78 1.62
C PHE A 68 5.45 -6.73 2.27
N ASN A 69 6.62 -6.91 1.66
CA ASN A 69 7.69 -7.75 2.20
C ASN A 69 8.21 -7.23 3.54
N TYR A 70 8.37 -5.91 3.70
CA TYR A 70 8.84 -5.32 4.96
C TYR A 70 7.87 -5.55 6.11
N VAL A 71 6.56 -5.41 5.86
CA VAL A 71 5.52 -5.55 6.89
C VAL A 71 4.96 -6.97 7.00
N GLY A 72 5.42 -7.91 6.17
CA GLY A 72 4.95 -9.30 6.14
C GLY A 72 3.52 -9.47 5.60
N TYR A 73 3.05 -8.58 4.73
CA TYR A 73 1.72 -8.68 4.12
C TYR A 73 1.74 -9.54 2.85
N SER A 74 0.75 -10.43 2.69
CA SER A 74 0.67 -11.41 1.59
C SER A 74 -0.53 -11.19 0.65
N GLY A 75 -1.06 -9.98 0.57
CA GLY A 75 -2.20 -9.67 -0.32
C GLY A 75 -1.78 -9.29 -1.73
N ASP A 76 -2.77 -9.13 -2.62
CA ASP A 76 -2.54 -8.80 -4.01
C ASP A 76 -2.12 -7.34 -4.19
N ASN A 77 -1.14 -7.12 -5.07
CA ASN A 77 -0.69 -5.79 -5.43
C ASN A 77 -1.66 -5.20 -6.47
N TRP A 78 -2.37 -4.14 -6.10
CA TRP A 78 -3.35 -3.47 -6.94
C TRP A 78 -2.76 -2.43 -7.91
N ILE A 79 -1.44 -2.23 -7.92
CA ILE A 79 -0.81 -1.26 -8.83
C ILE A 79 -0.62 -1.90 -10.20
N ILE A 80 -1.28 -1.33 -11.20
CA ILE A 80 -1.14 -1.71 -12.61
C ILE A 80 0.20 -1.17 -13.14
N TYR A 81 0.99 -2.03 -13.81
CA TYR A 81 2.30 -1.71 -14.39
C TYR A 81 2.48 -2.22 -15.81
#